data_AF-A0A2D7IT44-F1
#
_entry.id   AF-A0A2D7IT44-F1
#
_cell.length_a   1.000
_cell.length_b   1.000
_cell.length_c   1.000
_cell.angle_alpha   90.00
_cell.angle_beta   90.00
_cell.angle_gamma   90.00
#
_symmetry.space_group_name_H-M   'P 1'
#
loop_
_entity.id
_entity.type
_entity.pdbx_description
1 polymer ?
#
loop_
_entity_poly.entity_id
_entity_poly.type
_entity_poly.pdbx_seq_one_letter_code
_entity_poly.pdbx_strand_id
1 'polypeptide(L)'
;MFLSKVHFKKDTLFELARIALPMVVSQGTFAVMIFTDRYFMSQIDSVHMAAALGGGVAAFFSFCFFTGLLSYANALTAQYLGAGELAKCSKVVTQGIVITIMCSPFLVIITYFVSGIFENVGHDPIQVELEKTYYIVLMLGVVITLTKTCLSSYFAGIEKIPRSQRKKLQVSPPNN
;
A
#
# COMPACT_ATOMS: atom_id res chain seq x y z
N MET A 1 -10.56 -21.09 -29.64
CA MET A 1 -11.97 -20.65 -29.49
C MET A 1 -12.15 -19.84 -28.20
N PHE A 2 -11.43 -18.72 -28.02
CA PHE A 2 -11.58 -17.82 -26.84
C PHE A 2 -11.29 -16.32 -27.15
N LEU A 3 -10.96 -15.96 -28.38
CA LEU A 3 -10.46 -14.62 -28.74
C LEU A 3 -11.33 -13.88 -29.78
N SER A 4 -12.65 -14.08 -29.80
CA SER A 4 -13.53 -13.50 -30.85
C SER A 4 -14.68 -12.60 -30.34
N LYS A 5 -14.65 -12.16 -29.07
CA LYS A 5 -15.71 -11.29 -28.52
C LYS A 5 -15.21 -10.07 -27.73
N VAL A 6 -14.05 -9.50 -28.08
CA VAL A 6 -13.67 -8.18 -27.56
C VAL A 6 -14.16 -7.11 -28.55
N HIS A 7 -15.44 -6.76 -28.48
CA HIS A 7 -15.96 -5.57 -29.14
C HIS A 7 -15.53 -4.35 -28.32
N PHE A 8 -14.35 -3.80 -28.60
CA PHE A 8 -13.87 -2.55 -28.02
C PHE A 8 -14.72 -1.39 -28.56
N LYS A 9 -15.79 -1.02 -27.83
CA LYS A 9 -16.55 0.20 -28.10
C LYS A 9 -15.69 1.41 -27.71
N LYS A 10 -15.59 2.40 -28.59
CA LYS A 10 -14.89 3.68 -28.32
C LYS A 10 -15.42 4.36 -27.05
N ASP A 11 -16.70 4.16 -26.75
CA ASP A 11 -17.36 4.66 -25.52
C ASP A 11 -16.73 4.06 -24.25
N THR A 12 -16.44 2.75 -24.25
CA THR A 12 -15.79 2.07 -23.12
C THR A 12 -14.35 2.56 -22.92
N LEU A 13 -13.62 2.86 -24.01
CA LEU A 13 -12.28 3.45 -23.92
C LEU A 13 -12.32 4.86 -23.32
N PHE A 14 -13.28 5.69 -23.73
CA PHE A 14 -13.45 7.03 -23.19
C PHE A 14 -13.85 7.01 -21.71
N GLU A 15 -14.73 6.09 -21.32
CA GLU A 15 -15.13 5.90 -19.92
C GLU A 15 -13.96 5.41 -19.06
N LEU A 16 -13.17 4.46 -19.58
CA LEU A 16 -11.95 3.98 -18.91
C LEU A 16 -10.91 5.09 -18.77
N ALA A 17 -10.68 5.88 -19.83
CA ALA A 17 -9.77 7.01 -19.83
C ALA A 17 -10.20 8.08 -18.81
N ARG A 18 -11.50 8.33 -18.67
CA ARG A 18 -12.06 9.27 -17.69
C ARG A 18 -11.78 8.86 -16.24
N ILE A 19 -11.74 7.55 -15.95
CA ILE A 19 -11.42 7.01 -14.62
C ILE A 19 -9.90 6.91 -14.42
N ALA A 20 -9.15 6.56 -15.46
CA ALA A 20 -7.71 6.37 -15.39
C ALA A 20 -6.92 7.68 -15.34
N LEU A 21 -7.36 8.74 -16.04
CA LEU A 21 -6.71 10.05 -16.07
C LEU A 21 -6.39 10.62 -14.67
N PRO A 22 -7.35 10.74 -13.74
CA PRO A 22 -7.05 11.26 -12.40
C PRO A 22 -6.09 10.35 -11.62
N MET A 23 -6.13 9.03 -11.84
CA MET A 23 -5.19 8.09 -11.22
C MET A 23 -3.77 8.27 -11.75
N VAL A 24 -3.60 8.47 -13.07
CA VAL A 24 -2.32 8.72 -13.72
C VAL A 24 -1.70 10.03 -13.22
N VAL A 25 -2.50 11.10 -13.16
CA VAL A 25 -2.03 12.39 -12.63
C VAL A 25 -1.60 12.24 -11.17
N SER A 26 -2.40 11.58 -10.33
CA SER A 26 -2.07 11.36 -8.92
C SER A 26 -0.76 10.58 -8.74
N GLN A 27 -0.54 9.49 -9.48
CA GLN A 27 0.70 8.71 -9.40
C GLN A 27 1.89 9.46 -10.00
N GLY A 28 1.66 10.26 -11.05
CA GLY A 28 2.68 11.13 -11.65
C GLY A 28 3.17 12.19 -10.65
N THR A 29 2.27 12.87 -9.95
CA THR A 29 2.65 13.84 -8.90
C THR A 29 3.43 13.16 -7.77
N PHE A 30 3.03 11.96 -7.36
CA PHE A 30 3.76 11.19 -6.34
C PHE A 30 5.19 10.85 -6.81
N ALA A 31 5.37 10.44 -8.07
CA ALA A 31 6.68 10.18 -8.64
C ALA A 31 7.56 11.44 -8.68
N VAL A 32 7.00 12.58 -9.10
CA VAL A 32 7.73 13.87 -9.12
C VAL A 32 8.16 14.29 -7.72
N MET A 33 7.31 14.13 -6.71
CA MET A 33 7.65 14.42 -5.31
C MET A 33 8.89 13.63 -4.84
N ILE A 34 8.87 12.31 -5.03
CA ILE A 34 9.99 11.44 -4.64
C ILE A 34 11.26 11.78 -5.44
N PHE A 35 11.12 12.06 -6.73
CA PHE A 35 12.24 12.45 -7.58
C PHE A 35 12.90 13.74 -7.12
N THR A 36 12.10 14.78 -6.85
CA THR A 36 12.61 16.07 -6.38
C THR A 36 13.32 15.94 -5.04
N ASP A 37 12.73 15.23 -4.07
CA ASP A 37 13.35 14.95 -2.77
C ASP A 37 14.72 14.28 -2.95
N ARG A 38 14.79 13.25 -3.80
CA ARG A 38 16.03 12.53 -4.07
C ARG A 38 17.07 13.36 -4.81
N TYR A 39 16.64 14.22 -5.73
CA TYR A 39 17.51 15.12 -6.47
C TYR A 39 18.19 16.11 -5.52
N PHE A 40 17.44 16.76 -4.63
CA PHE A 40 18.02 17.64 -3.62
C PHE A 40 18.95 16.89 -2.66
N MET A 41 18.57 15.70 -2.22
CA MET A 41 19.39 14.90 -1.33
C MET A 41 20.74 14.51 -1.98
N SER A 42 20.74 14.21 -3.29
CA SER A 42 21.97 13.89 -4.03
C SER A 42 22.95 15.04 -4.20
N GLN A 43 22.47 16.27 -4.11
CA GLN A 43 23.31 17.46 -4.22
C GLN A 43 23.99 17.83 -2.89
N ILE A 44 23.50 17.31 -1.76
CA ILE A 44 24.00 17.67 -0.42
C ILE A 44 25.09 16.69 0.04
N ASP A 45 24.87 15.38 -0.08
CA ASP A 45 25.89 14.38 0.28
C ASP A 45 25.68 13.04 -0.44
N SER A 46 26.70 12.62 -1.20
CA SER A 46 26.73 11.36 -1.92
C SER A 46 26.77 10.13 -0.99
N VAL A 47 27.34 10.27 0.21
CA VAL A 47 27.46 9.18 1.19
C VAL A 47 26.09 8.87 1.80
N HIS A 48 25.34 9.90 2.16
CA HIS A 48 23.95 9.75 2.62
C HIS A 48 23.05 9.15 1.54
N MET A 49 23.27 9.50 0.27
CA MET A 49 22.51 8.94 -0.85
C MET A 49 22.72 7.43 -1.03
N ALA A 50 23.97 6.97 -0.96
CA ALA A 50 24.32 5.55 -1.05
C ALA A 50 23.71 4.77 0.13
N ALA A 51 23.85 5.31 1.34
CA ALA A 51 23.27 4.71 2.55
C ALA A 51 21.73 4.65 2.50
N ALA A 52 21.08 5.70 2.01
CA ALA A 52 19.62 5.72 1.85
C ALA A 52 19.13 4.70 0.81
N LEU A 53 19.96 4.35 -0.18
CA LEU A 53 19.64 3.33 -1.18
C LEU A 53 19.77 1.93 -0.58
N GLY A 54 20.86 1.64 0.15
CA GLY A 54 21.06 0.37 0.86
C GLY A 54 20.00 0.10 1.93
N GLY A 55 19.82 1.05 2.85
CA GLY A 55 18.79 0.97 3.90
C GLY A 55 17.36 0.92 3.33
N GLY A 56 17.10 1.67 2.25
CA GLY A 56 15.81 1.69 1.56
C GLY A 56 15.44 0.36 0.91
N VAL A 57 16.39 -0.29 0.21
CA VAL A 57 16.17 -1.61 -0.41
C VAL A 57 15.96 -2.67 0.66
N ALA A 58 16.75 -2.66 1.74
CA ALA A 58 16.57 -3.58 2.85
C ALA A 58 15.20 -3.42 3.54
N ALA A 59 14.76 -2.17 3.73
CA ALA A 59 13.42 -1.88 4.24
C ALA A 59 12.35 -2.43 3.29
N PHE A 60 12.45 -2.14 1.99
CA PHE A 60 11.52 -2.62 0.98
C PHE A 60 11.41 -4.14 0.98
N PHE A 61 12.54 -4.84 1.03
CA PHE A 61 12.58 -6.30 1.11
C PHE A 61 11.88 -6.82 2.38
N SER A 62 12.11 -6.15 3.52
CA SER A 62 11.55 -6.54 4.82
C SER A 62 10.02 -6.39 4.86
N PHE A 63 9.48 -5.30 4.32
CA PHE A 63 8.03 -5.03 4.39
C PHE A 63 7.23 -5.53 3.17
N CYS A 64 7.87 -5.83 2.03
CA CYS A 64 7.20 -6.21 0.78
C CYS A 64 6.21 -7.36 0.95
N PHE A 65 6.59 -8.39 1.72
CA PHE A 65 5.71 -9.52 2.03
C PHE A 65 4.41 -9.08 2.71
N PHE A 66 4.50 -8.21 3.71
CA PHE A 66 3.34 -7.67 4.44
C PHE A 66 2.47 -6.79 3.55
N THR A 67 3.09 -5.96 2.71
CA THR A 67 2.37 -5.16 1.72
C THR A 67 1.62 -6.04 0.72
N GLY A 68 2.22 -7.15 0.28
CA GLY A 68 1.56 -8.13 -0.58
C GLY A 68 0.36 -8.79 0.10
N LEU A 69 0.51 -9.20 1.36
CA LEU A 69 -0.57 -9.78 2.16
C LEU A 69 -1.75 -8.80 2.33
N LEU A 70 -1.48 -7.54 2.63
CA LEU A 70 -2.52 -6.51 2.79
C LEU A 70 -3.16 -6.12 1.46
N SER A 71 -2.41 -6.13 0.36
CA SER A 71 -2.95 -5.93 -0.98
C SER A 71 -4.03 -6.96 -1.33
N TYR A 72 -3.88 -8.20 -0.87
CA TYR A 72 -4.90 -9.25 -1.05
C TYR A 72 -6.21 -8.93 -0.30
N ALA A 73 -6.12 -8.44 0.94
CA ALA A 73 -7.29 -8.00 1.71
C ALA A 73 -8.03 -6.84 1.00
N ASN A 74 -7.28 -5.92 0.38
CA ASN A 74 -7.85 -4.85 -0.44
C ASN A 74 -8.57 -5.38 -1.69
N ALA A 75 -7.97 -6.35 -2.39
CA ALA A 75 -8.59 -6.97 -3.55
C ALA A 75 -9.91 -7.66 -3.19
N LEU A 76 -9.95 -8.41 -2.09
CA LEU A 76 -11.18 -9.02 -1.58
C LEU A 76 -12.24 -7.98 -1.21
N THR A 77 -11.84 -6.88 -0.56
CA THR A 77 -12.76 -5.77 -0.22
C THR A 77 -13.39 -5.16 -1.48
N ALA A 78 -12.59 -4.95 -2.54
CA ALA A 78 -13.09 -4.46 -3.81
C ALA A 78 -14.04 -5.46 -4.50
N GLN A 79 -13.76 -6.75 -4.41
CA GLN A 79 -14.65 -7.80 -4.94
C GLN A 79 -15.99 -7.85 -4.21
N TYR A 80 -15.99 -7.82 -2.87
CA TYR A 80 -17.22 -7.79 -2.08
C TYR A 80 -18.05 -6.52 -2.32
N LEU A 81 -17.37 -5.38 -2.55
CA LEU A 81 -18.02 -4.13 -2.94
C LEU A 81 -18.72 -4.27 -4.30
N GLY A 82 -18.07 -4.89 -5.29
CA GLY A 82 -18.66 -5.18 -6.60
C GLY A 82 -19.82 -6.17 -6.56
N ALA A 83 -19.78 -7.13 -5.63
CA ALA A 83 -20.84 -8.13 -5.41
C ALA A 83 -22.04 -7.58 -4.61
N GLY A 84 -21.94 -6.37 -4.03
CA GLY A 84 -22.99 -5.76 -3.21
C GLY A 84 -23.08 -6.31 -1.77
N GLU A 85 -22.13 -7.14 -1.33
CA GLU A 85 -22.11 -7.74 0.00
C GLU A 85 -21.39 -6.85 1.03
N LEU A 86 -21.95 -5.66 1.29
CA LEU A 86 -21.33 -4.63 2.14
C LEU A 86 -21.03 -5.10 3.57
N ALA A 87 -21.82 -6.03 4.11
CA ALA A 87 -21.60 -6.62 5.44
C ALA A 87 -20.26 -7.37 5.53
N LYS A 88 -19.78 -7.94 4.40
CA LYS A 88 -18.48 -8.63 4.35
C LYS A 88 -17.34 -7.64 4.17
N CYS A 89 -17.54 -6.51 3.48
CA CYS A 89 -16.52 -5.47 3.35
C CYS A 89 -16.00 -4.95 4.70
N SER A 90 -16.92 -4.65 5.64
CA SER A 90 -16.53 -4.19 6.97
C SER A 90 -15.74 -5.26 7.76
N LYS A 91 -16.09 -6.54 7.60
CA LYS A 91 -15.35 -7.66 8.21
C LYS A 91 -13.93 -7.81 7.64
N VAL A 92 -13.75 -7.67 6.32
CA VAL A 92 -12.43 -7.78 5.70
C VAL A 92 -11.51 -6.64 6.15
N VAL A 93 -12.06 -5.43 6.32
CA VAL A 93 -11.29 -4.28 6.82
C VAL A 93 -10.84 -4.49 8.27
N THR A 94 -11.74 -4.92 9.16
CA THR A 94 -11.36 -5.18 10.56
C THR A 94 -10.35 -6.33 10.66
N GLN A 95 -10.50 -7.37 9.83
CA GLN A 95 -9.48 -8.42 9.70
C GLN A 95 -8.14 -7.89 9.18
N GLY A 96 -8.13 -6.99 8.20
CA GLY A 96 -6.91 -6.35 7.70
C GLY A 96 -6.18 -5.51 8.76
N ILE A 97 -6.93 -4.79 9.60
CA ILE A 97 -6.36 -4.06 10.75
C ILE A 97 -5.78 -5.04 11.79
N VAL A 98 -6.50 -6.13 12.10
CA VAL A 98 -6.01 -7.16 13.03
C VAL A 98 -4.73 -7.81 12.50
N ILE A 99 -4.67 -8.14 11.21
CA ILE A 99 -3.45 -8.67 10.56
C ILE A 99 -2.32 -7.65 10.65
N THR A 100 -2.58 -6.36 10.40
CA THR A 100 -1.56 -5.30 10.51
C THR A 100 -0.99 -5.21 11.93
N ILE A 101 -1.84 -5.28 12.95
CA ILE A 101 -1.42 -5.29 14.36
C ILE A 101 -0.60 -6.55 14.68
N MET A 102 -0.99 -7.72 14.17
CA MET A 102 -0.23 -8.96 14.35
C MET A 102 1.13 -8.94 13.61
N CYS A 103 1.20 -8.28 12.45
CA CYS A 103 2.43 -8.15 11.69
C CYS A 103 3.40 -7.12 12.30
N SER A 104 2.91 -6.14 13.05
CA SER A 104 3.74 -5.12 13.70
C SER A 104 4.87 -5.68 14.59
N PRO A 105 4.62 -6.58 15.57
CA PRO A 105 5.70 -7.15 16.38
C PRO A 105 6.65 -8.02 15.54
N PHE A 106 6.15 -8.69 14.51
CA PHE A 106 6.99 -9.48 13.61
C PHE A 106 7.93 -8.60 12.78
N LEU A 107 7.45 -7.45 12.30
CA LEU A 107 8.25 -6.42 11.66
C LEU A 107 9.35 -5.88 12.59
N VAL A 108 9.05 -5.67 13.88
CA VAL A 108 10.07 -5.24 14.86
C VAL A 108 11.17 -6.28 15.03
N ILE A 109 10.82 -7.57 15.08
CA ILE A 109 11.79 -8.67 15.16
C ILE A 109 12.67 -8.71 13.91
N ILE A 110 12.08 -8.58 12.72
CA ILE A 110 12.83 -8.49 11.46
C ILE A 110 13.77 -7.30 11.49
N THR A 111 13.29 -6.12 11.93
CA THR A 111 14.11 -4.91 12.01
C THR A 111 15.36 -5.15 12.85
N TYR A 112 15.20 -5.75 14.03
CA TYR A 112 16.33 -6.05 14.91
C TYR A 112 17.35 -6.98 14.24
N PHE A 113 16.87 -8.04 13.57
CA PHE A 113 17.75 -9.01 12.92
C PHE A 113 18.50 -8.41 11.72
N VAL A 114 17.80 -7.67 10.86
CA VAL A 114 18.38 -7.03 9.68
C VAL A 114 19.35 -5.92 10.06
N SER A 115 19.04 -5.14 11.10
CA SER A 115 19.97 -4.15 11.67
C SER A 115 21.29 -4.77 12.16
N GLY A 116 21.27 -6.02 12.64
CA GLY A 116 22.49 -6.75 13.00
C GLY A 116 23.27 -7.32 11.80
N ILE A 117 22.60 -7.54 10.66
CA ILE A 117 23.26 -7.99 9.43
C ILE A 117 24.12 -6.87 8.83
N PHE A 118 23.67 -5.61 8.90
CA PHE A 118 24.38 -4.45 8.36
C PHE A 118 25.82 -4.31 8.88
N GLU A 119 26.08 -4.68 10.13
CA GLU A 119 27.42 -4.66 10.74
C GLU A 119 28.37 -5.72 10.15
N ASN A 120 27.83 -6.77 9.52
CA ASN A 120 28.59 -7.89 8.94
C ASN A 120 28.84 -7.75 7.42
N VAL A 121 28.30 -6.72 6.76
CA VAL A 121 28.40 -6.57 5.29
C VAL A 121 29.76 -6.02 4.84
N GLY A 122 30.60 -5.52 5.78
CA GLY A 122 31.95 -5.03 5.46
C GLY A 122 32.00 -3.65 4.79
N HIS A 123 30.91 -2.88 4.88
CA HIS A 123 30.86 -1.49 4.43
C HIS A 123 31.62 -0.58 5.42
N ASP A 124 31.96 0.63 4.97
CA ASP A 124 32.59 1.64 5.83
C ASP A 124 31.72 1.87 7.09
N PRO A 125 32.31 1.92 8.31
CA PRO A 125 31.55 2.05 9.55
C PRO A 125 30.62 3.27 9.56
N ILE A 126 30.99 4.37 8.90
CA ILE A 126 30.14 5.56 8.77
C ILE A 126 28.93 5.26 7.89
N GLN A 127 29.12 4.51 6.80
CA GLN A 127 28.04 4.12 5.90
C GLN A 127 27.07 3.14 6.57
N VAL A 128 27.57 2.18 7.35
CA VAL A 128 26.76 1.20 8.09
C VAL A 128 25.86 1.88 9.12
N GLU A 129 26.38 2.83 9.88
CA GLU A 129 25.60 3.58 10.88
C GLU A 129 24.43 4.35 10.22
N LEU A 130 24.71 4.98 9.07
CA LEU A 130 23.74 5.69 8.27
C LEU A 130 22.68 4.76 7.68
N GLU A 131 23.07 3.63 7.09
CA GLU A 131 22.16 2.62 6.53
C GLU A 131 21.21 2.06 7.59
N LYS A 132 21.76 1.74 8.77
CA LYS A 132 21.01 1.24 9.92
C LYS A 132 20.01 2.27 10.43
N THR A 133 20.43 3.53 10.55
CA THR A 133 19.55 4.63 10.98
C THR A 133 18.41 4.84 9.98
N TYR A 134 18.72 4.91 8.69
CA TYR A 134 17.71 5.02 7.63
C TYR A 134 16.71 3.85 7.65
N TYR A 135 17.22 2.63 7.79
CA TYR A 135 16.41 1.43 7.87
C TYR A 135 15.44 1.45 9.05
N ILE A 136 15.91 1.79 10.25
CA ILE A 136 15.07 1.86 11.46
C ILE A 136 13.98 2.93 11.30
N VAL A 137 14.34 4.12 10.80
CA VAL A 137 13.37 5.21 10.57
C VAL A 137 12.30 4.78 9.57
N LEU A 138 12.68 4.12 8.47
CA LEU A 138 11.72 3.60 7.49
C LEU A 138 10.80 2.52 8.10
N MET A 139 11.36 1.57 8.85
CA MET A 139 10.60 0.48 9.48
C MET A 139 9.61 1.00 10.53
N LEU A 140 9.94 2.07 11.26
CA LEU A 140 8.97 2.74 12.14
C LEU A 140 7.80 3.34 11.35
N GLY A 141 8.06 3.88 10.15
CA GLY A 141 7.05 4.41 9.25
C GLY A 141 6.13 3.35 8.62
N VAL A 142 6.61 2.12 8.43
CA VAL A 142 5.87 1.02 7.78
C VAL A 142 4.54 0.75 8.46
N VAL A 143 4.48 0.71 9.80
CA VAL A 143 3.24 0.42 10.53
C VAL A 143 2.15 1.46 10.23
N ILE A 144 2.55 2.73 10.14
CA ILE A 144 1.65 3.85 9.79
C ILE A 144 1.19 3.71 8.33
N THR A 145 2.10 3.34 7.42
CA THR A 145 1.77 3.20 5.99
C THR A 145 0.83 2.02 5.75
N LEU A 146 1.04 0.88 6.42
CA LEU A 146 0.15 -0.27 6.34
C LEU A 146 -1.26 0.07 6.88
N THR A 147 -1.32 0.75 8.03
CA THR A 147 -2.60 1.20 8.62
C THR A 147 -3.34 2.17 7.70
N LYS A 148 -2.63 3.14 7.11
CA LYS A 148 -3.20 4.08 6.13
C LYS A 148 -3.81 3.34 4.93
N THR A 149 -3.14 2.28 4.47
CA THR A 149 -3.59 1.47 3.33
C THR A 149 -4.89 0.74 3.65
N CYS A 150 -5.02 0.15 4.85
CA CYS A 150 -6.27 -0.46 5.31
C CYS A 150 -7.41 0.56 5.45
N LEU A 151 -7.13 1.73 6.03
CA LEU A 151 -8.14 2.79 6.18
C LEU A 151 -8.63 3.31 4.83
N SER A 152 -7.71 3.56 3.90
CA SER A 152 -8.05 4.06 2.57
C SER A 152 -9.04 3.15 1.85
N SER A 153 -8.88 1.84 2.01
CA SER A 153 -9.77 0.84 1.40
C SER A 153 -11.14 0.74 2.09
N TYR A 154 -11.21 1.02 3.38
CA TYR A 154 -12.49 1.18 4.09
C TYR A 154 -13.29 2.38 3.58
N PHE A 155 -12.64 3.55 3.49
CA PHE A 155 -13.29 4.78 3.01
C PHE A 155 -13.73 4.66 1.55
N ALA A 156 -12.87 4.09 0.68
CA ALA A 156 -13.22 3.83 -0.71
C ALA A 156 -14.46 2.91 -0.85
N GLY A 157 -14.65 1.98 0.10
CA GLY A 157 -15.83 1.12 0.16
C GLY A 157 -17.12 1.84 0.56
N ILE A 158 -17.03 2.80 1.49
CA ILE A 158 -18.19 3.57 1.97
C ILE A 158 -18.63 4.62 0.95
N GLU A 159 -17.68 5.34 0.33
CA GLU A 159 -17.99 6.44 -0.57
C GLU A 159 -18.69 5.98 -1.87
N LYS A 160 -18.42 4.75 -2.31
CA LYS A 160 -18.99 4.19 -3.55
C LYS A 160 -20.36 3.51 -3.39
N ILE A 161 -21.00 3.57 -2.22
CA ILE A 161 -22.33 2.95 -2.00
C ILE A 161 -23.35 3.56 -2.99
N PRO A 162 -23.81 2.80 -4.02
CA PRO A 162 -24.77 3.31 -4.98
C PRO A 162 -26.12 3.53 -4.28
N ARG A 163 -26.81 4.63 -4.59
CA ARG A 163 -28.13 4.96 -4.00
C ARG A 163 -29.18 3.85 -4.15
N SER A 164 -29.02 2.93 -5.10
CA SER A 164 -29.90 1.77 -5.31
C SER A 164 -29.81 0.72 -4.19
N GLN A 165 -28.64 0.52 -3.57
CA GLN A 165 -28.44 -0.45 -2.48
C GLN A 165 -28.86 0.10 -1.12
N ARG A 166 -28.81 1.44 -0.93
CA ARG A 166 -29.34 2.12 0.26
C ARG A 166 -30.84 1.86 0.45
N LYS A 167 -31.62 1.75 -0.63
CA LYS A 167 -33.04 1.40 -0.57
C LYS A 167 -33.28 -0.06 -0.17
N LYS A 168 -32.42 -1.02 -0.55
CA LYS A 168 -32.59 -2.43 -0.14
C LYS A 168 -32.33 -2.65 1.36
N LEU A 169 -31.41 -1.89 1.95
CA LEU A 169 -31.12 -1.93 3.40
C LEU A 169 -32.22 -1.29 4.26
N GLN A 170 -33.04 -0.38 3.71
CA GLN A 170 -34.19 0.20 4.42
C GLN A 170 -35.46 -0.65 4.33
N VAL A 171 -35.51 -1.69 3.48
CA VAL A 171 -36.71 -2.49 3.20
C VAL A 171 -36.62 -3.90 3.78
N SER A 172 -35.50 -4.29 4.39
CA SER A 172 -35.40 -5.55 5.12
C SER A 172 -35.81 -5.31 6.59
N PRO A 173 -37.00 -5.76 7.05
CA PRO A 173 -37.36 -5.66 8.45
C PRO A 173 -36.36 -6.47 9.30
N PRO A 174 -36.16 -6.12 10.58
CA PRO A 174 -35.37 -6.92 11.49
C PRO A 174 -36.04 -8.29 11.60
N ASN A 175 -35.41 -9.31 11.02
CA ASN A 175 -35.90 -10.67 11.19
C ASN A 175 -35.52 -11.13 12.60
N ASN A 176 -36.56 -11.53 13.32
CA ASN A 176 -36.63 -12.03 14.68
C ASN A 176 -35.57 -13.10 15.00
#